data_AF-A0A386JM07-F1
#
_entry.id   AF-A0A386JM07-F1
#
_cell.length_a   1.000
_cell.length_b   1.000
_cell.length_c   1.000
_cell.angle_alpha   90.00
_cell.angle_beta   90.00
_cell.angle_gamma   90.00
#
_symmetry.space_group_name_H-M   'P 1'
#
loop_
_entity.id
_entity.type
_entity.pdbx_description
1 polymer ?
#
loop_
_entity_poly.entity_id
_entity_poly.type
_entity_poly.pdbx_seq_one_letter_code
_entity_poly.pdbx_strand_id
1 'polypeptide(L)'
;MMSKVYDWFEERLEIQSIADDISSKYVPPHVNIFYCLGGITFTCFLLQVATGFAMTFYYRPTVAEAFASVEYIMTEVNFGWLIRSMHRWCASMMVLMMILCDLGIIEHT
;
A
#
# COMPACT_ATOMS: atom_id res chain seq x y z
N MET A 1 -13.65 -5.25 -32.32
CA MET A 1 -14.00 -6.14 -31.18
C MET A 1 -13.85 -5.42 -29.83
N MET A 2 -12.81 -4.61 -29.60
CA MET A 2 -12.67 -3.85 -28.34
C MET A 2 -13.79 -2.84 -28.06
N SER A 3 -14.47 -2.27 -29.08
CA SER A 3 -15.57 -1.32 -28.83
C SER A 3 -16.78 -1.97 -28.15
N LYS A 4 -17.25 -3.14 -28.59
CA LYS A 4 -18.48 -3.74 -28.03
C LYS A 4 -18.39 -4.06 -26.54
N VAL A 5 -17.20 -4.43 -26.05
CA VAL A 5 -16.99 -4.69 -24.62
C VAL A 5 -16.97 -3.37 -23.86
N TYR A 6 -16.26 -2.36 -24.39
CA TYR A 6 -16.24 -1.02 -23.83
C TYR A 6 -17.64 -0.38 -23.80
N ASP A 7 -18.38 -0.40 -24.90
CA ASP A 7 -19.73 0.15 -25.05
C ASP A 7 -20.70 -0.50 -24.04
N TRP A 8 -20.59 -1.81 -23.81
CA TRP A 8 -21.40 -2.52 -22.81
C TRP A 8 -21.08 -2.10 -21.37
N PHE A 9 -19.81 -1.84 -21.07
CA PHE A 9 -19.38 -1.36 -19.76
C PHE A 9 -19.75 0.11 -19.57
N GLU A 10 -19.64 0.93 -20.61
CA GLU A 10 -20.02 2.33 -20.60
C GLU A 10 -21.51 2.50 -20.30
N GLU A 11 -22.37 1.72 -20.95
CA GLU A 11 -23.82 1.72 -20.71
C GLU A 11 -24.21 1.36 -19.26
N ARG A 12 -23.34 0.63 -18.54
CA ARG A 12 -23.64 0.11 -17.19
C ARG A 12 -22.90 0.80 -16.06
N LEU A 13 -21.69 1.26 -16.31
CA LEU A 13 -20.76 1.78 -15.30
C LEU A 13 -20.37 3.24 -15.55
N GLU A 14 -20.78 3.82 -16.68
CA GLU A 14 -20.49 5.22 -17.04
C GLU A 14 -19.00 5.56 -16.92
N ILE A 15 -18.13 4.72 -17.49
CA ILE A 15 -16.66 4.80 -17.36
C ILE A 15 -16.14 6.14 -17.87
N GLN A 16 -16.73 6.70 -18.92
CA GLN A 16 -16.38 8.00 -19.48
C GLN A 16 -16.50 9.12 -18.44
N SER A 17 -17.57 9.12 -17.64
CA SER A 17 -17.80 10.14 -16.60
C SER A 17 -16.70 10.13 -15.53
N ILE A 18 -16.25 8.94 -15.14
CA ILE A 18 -15.17 8.74 -14.17
C ILE A 18 -13.84 9.21 -14.78
N ALA A 19 -13.59 8.91 -16.05
CA ALA A 19 -12.39 9.36 -16.76
C ALA A 19 -12.34 10.90 -16.88
N ASP A 20 -13.47 11.54 -17.17
CA ASP A 20 -13.59 12.99 -17.25
C ASP A 20 -13.39 13.66 -15.88
N ASP A 21 -13.93 13.09 -14.79
CA ASP A 21 -13.68 13.58 -13.42
C ASP A 21 -12.21 13.48 -13.02
N ILE A 22 -11.54 12.38 -13.38
CA ILE A 22 -10.11 12.20 -13.04
C ILE A 22 -9.24 13.16 -13.86
N SER A 23 -9.50 13.30 -15.16
CA SER A 23 -8.67 14.11 -16.07
C SER A 23 -8.84 15.62 -15.89
N SER A 24 -10.00 16.07 -15.39
CA SER A 24 -10.28 17.49 -15.16
C SER A 24 -9.59 18.07 -13.92
N LYS A 25 -8.96 17.23 -13.08
CA LYS A 25 -8.28 17.66 -11.85
C LYS A 25 -6.85 18.13 -12.14
N TYR A 26 -6.56 19.37 -11.75
CA TYR A 26 -5.23 19.97 -11.89
C TYR A 26 -4.54 20.12 -10.52
N VAL A 27 -3.22 19.98 -10.53
CA VAL A 27 -2.37 20.19 -9.34
C VAL A 27 -1.91 21.66 -9.31
N PRO A 28 -2.16 22.42 -8.23
CA PRO A 28 -1.77 23.81 -8.18
C PRO A 28 -0.24 23.99 -8.01
N PRO A 29 0.35 25.12 -8.45
CA PRO A 29 1.81 25.29 -8.49
C PRO A 29 2.52 25.33 -7.13
N HIS A 30 1.78 25.55 -6.04
CA HIS A 30 2.33 25.62 -4.68
C HIS A 30 2.47 24.25 -4.01
N VAL A 31 2.08 23.16 -4.68
CA VAL A 31 2.29 21.80 -4.19
C VAL A 31 3.79 21.49 -4.16
N ASN A 32 4.28 21.17 -2.98
CA ASN A 32 5.67 20.79 -2.74
C ASN A 32 5.79 19.29 -2.43
N ILE A 33 7.00 18.81 -2.16
CA ILE A 33 7.26 17.38 -1.89
C ILE A 33 6.55 16.83 -0.64
N PHE A 34 6.21 17.67 0.34
CA PHE A 34 5.56 17.23 1.58
C PHE A 34 4.13 16.73 1.35
N TYR A 35 3.46 17.18 0.28
CA TYR A 35 2.16 16.64 -0.13
C TYR A 35 2.22 15.18 -0.57
N CYS A 36 3.40 14.66 -0.91
CA CYS A 36 3.57 13.25 -1.27
C CYS A 36 3.64 12.32 -0.04
N LEU A 37 3.81 12.84 1.17
CA LEU A 37 3.98 12.03 2.38
C LEU A 37 2.77 11.11 2.64
N GLY A 38 1.55 11.60 2.42
CA GLY A 38 0.35 10.79 2.51
C GLY A 38 0.34 9.61 1.50
N GLY A 39 0.78 9.86 0.27
CA GLY A 39 0.91 8.82 -0.76
C GLY A 39 1.99 7.78 -0.43
N ILE A 40 3.08 8.21 0.21
CA ILE A 40 4.12 7.30 0.70
C ILE A 40 3.56 6.41 1.82
N THR A 41 2.82 6.97 2.78
CA THR A 41 2.13 6.21 3.83
C THR A 41 1.21 5.15 3.26
N PHE A 42 0.38 5.51 2.26
CA PHE A 42 -0.50 4.57 1.58
C PHE A 42 0.28 3.46 0.85
N THR A 43 1.40 3.80 0.20
CA THR A 43 2.27 2.81 -0.43
C THR A 43 2.89 1.85 0.58
N CYS A 44 3.35 2.34 1.74
CA CYS A 44 3.82 1.49 2.83
C CYS A 44 2.71 0.56 3.36
N PHE A 45 1.48 1.04 3.46
CA PHE A 45 0.33 0.20 3.84
C PHE A 45 0.09 -0.93 2.83
N LEU A 46 0.11 -0.65 1.52
CA LEU A 46 -0.04 -1.68 0.49
C LEU A 46 1.08 -2.73 0.58
N LEU A 47 2.32 -2.31 0.81
CA LEU A 47 3.44 -3.23 1.05
C LEU A 47 3.23 -4.06 2.33
N GLN A 48 2.67 -3.46 3.39
CA GLN A 48 2.37 -4.16 4.63
C GLN A 48 1.32 -5.26 4.43
N VAL A 49 0.25 -4.96 3.66
CA VAL A 49 -0.80 -5.94 3.33
C VAL A 49 -0.22 -7.07 2.50
N ALA A 50 0.55 -6.77 1.45
CA ALA A 50 1.14 -7.80 0.58
C ALA A 50 2.12 -8.71 1.34
N THR A 51 3.06 -8.12 2.09
CA THR A 51 4.06 -8.90 2.85
C THR A 51 3.45 -9.60 4.06
N GLY A 52 2.47 -8.99 4.72
CA GLY A 52 1.75 -9.59 5.84
C GLY A 52 0.93 -10.79 5.39
N PHE A 53 0.18 -10.64 4.30
CA PHE A 53 -0.55 -11.73 3.67
C PHE A 53 0.38 -12.89 3.29
N ALA A 54 1.53 -12.61 2.69
CA ALA A 54 2.51 -13.65 2.36
C ALA A 54 3.00 -14.44 3.59
N MET A 55 3.20 -13.78 4.75
CA MET A 55 3.62 -14.47 5.97
C MET A 55 2.51 -15.34 6.59
N THR A 56 1.23 -15.04 6.34
CA THR A 56 0.11 -15.86 6.87
C THR A 56 0.11 -17.30 6.35
N PHE A 57 0.73 -17.57 5.20
CA PHE A 57 0.88 -18.94 4.68
C PHE A 57 1.84 -19.82 5.50
N TYR A 58 2.76 -19.20 6.26
CA TYR A 58 3.84 -19.90 6.97
C TYR A 58 3.77 -19.73 8.49
N TYR A 59 3.22 -18.62 8.97
CA TYR A 59 3.13 -18.30 10.39
C TYR A 59 2.11 -19.18 11.11
N ARG A 60 2.50 -19.77 12.25
CA ARG A 60 1.61 -20.56 13.10
C ARG A 60 1.27 -19.80 14.38
N PRO A 61 0.00 -19.39 14.60
CA PRO A 61 -0.39 -18.58 15.75
C PRO A 61 -0.64 -19.43 17.00
N THR A 62 0.31 -20.29 17.40
CA THR A 62 0.27 -21.08 18.63
C THR A 62 1.49 -20.76 19.50
N VAL A 63 1.34 -20.74 20.83
CA VAL A 63 2.45 -20.38 21.74
C VAL A 63 3.64 -21.32 21.58
N ALA A 64 3.40 -22.60 21.25
CA ALA A 64 4.43 -23.60 21.06
C ALA A 64 5.20 -23.43 19.73
N GLU A 65 4.55 -22.98 18.66
CA GLU A 65 5.14 -22.96 17.30
C GLU A 65 5.43 -21.56 16.78
N ALA A 66 4.97 -20.49 17.44
CA ALA A 66 5.10 -19.12 16.95
C ALA A 66 6.55 -18.75 16.62
N PHE A 67 7.48 -19.01 17.54
CA PHE A 67 8.90 -18.71 17.32
C PHE A 67 9.50 -19.57 16.20
N ALA A 68 9.26 -20.89 16.25
CA ALA A 68 9.77 -21.82 15.25
C ALA A 68 9.25 -21.51 13.84
N SER A 69 8.00 -21.06 13.70
CA SER A 69 7.43 -20.66 12.40
C SER A 69 8.07 -19.38 11.86
N VAL A 70 8.47 -18.44 12.71
CA VAL A 70 9.22 -17.24 12.30
C VAL A 70 10.64 -17.59 11.88
N GLU A 71 11.30 -18.50 12.60
CA GLU A 71 12.62 -19.03 12.23
C GLU A 71 12.56 -19.73 10.87
N TYR A 72 11.56 -20.58 10.64
CA TYR A 72 11.31 -21.23 9.36
C TYR A 72 11.15 -20.23 8.20
N ILE A 73 10.40 -19.13 8.42
CA ILE A 73 10.30 -18.04 7.43
C ILE A 73 11.67 -17.40 7.14
N MET A 74 12.53 -17.28 8.14
CA MET A 74 13.84 -16.64 7.97
C MET A 74 14.88 -17.52 7.29
N THR A 75 14.86 -18.84 7.50
CA THR A 75 15.94 -19.73 7.05
C THR A 75 15.54 -20.63 5.89
N GLU A 76 14.31 -21.14 5.87
CA GLU A 76 13.88 -22.19 4.93
C GLU A 76 13.04 -21.65 3.77
N VAL A 77 12.26 -20.59 4.00
CA VAL A 77 11.40 -20.00 2.97
C VAL A 77 12.24 -19.15 2.01
N ASN A 78 12.15 -19.44 0.71
CA ASN A 78 12.79 -18.63 -0.32
C ASN A 78 12.36 -17.16 -0.22
N PHE A 79 13.34 -16.26 -0.08
CA PHE A 79 13.13 -14.82 0.17
C PHE A 79 12.33 -14.48 1.45
N GLY A 80 12.06 -15.44 2.33
CA GLY A 80 11.28 -15.19 3.55
C GLY A 80 11.98 -14.21 4.49
N TRP A 81 13.32 -14.22 4.54
CA TRP A 81 14.12 -13.21 5.24
C TRP A 81 13.87 -11.79 4.73
N LEU A 82 13.71 -11.63 3.42
CA LEU A 82 13.46 -10.35 2.77
C LEU A 82 12.04 -9.89 3.08
N ILE A 83 11.04 -10.77 2.92
CA ILE A 83 9.63 -10.46 3.19
C ILE A 83 9.45 -10.02 4.64
N ARG A 84 10.01 -10.76 5.61
CA ARG A 84 9.90 -10.40 7.03
C ARG A 84 10.61 -9.08 7.34
N SER A 85 11.79 -8.88 6.76
CA SER A 85 12.55 -7.63 6.95
C SER A 85 11.78 -6.43 6.37
N MET A 86 11.26 -6.57 5.15
CA MET A 86 10.42 -5.54 4.52
C MET A 86 9.19 -5.24 5.37
N HIS A 87 8.46 -6.26 5.84
CA HIS A 87 7.29 -6.06 6.69
C HIS A 87 7.61 -5.27 7.98
N ARG A 88 8.78 -5.53 8.59
CA ARG A 88 9.26 -4.79 9.77
C ARG A 88 9.63 -3.36 9.43
N TRP A 89 10.44 -3.14 8.39
CA TRP A 89 10.90 -1.80 8.00
C TRP A 89 9.75 -0.92 7.48
N CYS A 90 8.85 -1.48 6.67
CA CYS A 90 7.66 -0.80 6.16
C CYS A 90 6.71 -0.39 7.28
N ALA A 91 6.52 -1.20 8.33
CA ALA A 91 5.73 -0.82 9.49
C ALA A 91 6.29 0.45 10.18
N SER A 92 7.61 0.50 10.39
CA SER A 92 8.26 1.67 11.00
C SER A 92 8.19 2.90 10.09
N MET A 93 8.42 2.73 8.78
CA MET A 93 8.32 3.82 7.80
C MET A 93 6.88 4.34 7.68
N MET A 94 5.87 3.46 7.69
CA MET A 94 4.46 3.85 7.63
C MET A 94 4.10 4.79 8.79
N VAL A 95 4.49 4.44 10.02
CA VAL A 95 4.22 5.27 11.20
C VAL A 95 4.98 6.60 11.13
N LEU A 96 6.25 6.59 10.69
CA LEU A 96 7.03 7.81 10.51
C LEU A 96 6.39 8.75 9.48
N MET A 97 6.02 8.24 8.31
CA MET A 97 5.44 9.04 7.22
C MET A 97 4.04 9.56 7.57
N MET A 98 3.27 8.79 8.34
CA MET A 98 2.00 9.24 8.91
C MET A 98 2.20 10.46 9.82
N ILE A 99 3.14 10.38 10.77
CA ILE A 99 3.45 11.50 11.67
C ILE A 99 3.91 12.73 10.89
N LEU A 100 4.78 12.55 9.89
CA LEU A 100 5.26 13.66 9.07
C LEU A 100 4.15 14.27 8.21
N CYS A 101 3.23 13.45 7.69
CA CYS A 101 2.07 13.93 6.94
C CYS A 101 1.14 14.74 7.85
N ASP A 102 0.85 14.25 9.05
CA ASP A 102 -0.02 14.93 10.01
C ASP A 102 0.58 16.27 10.44
N LEU A 103 1.89 16.31 10.70
CA LEU A 103 2.59 17.56 11.02
C LEU A 103 2.54 18.55 9.85
N GLY A 104 2.78 18.09 8.62
CA GLY A 104 2.69 18.94 7.43
C GLY A 104 1.29 19.49 7.20
N ILE A 105 0.24 18.74 7.54
CA ILE A 105 -1.13 19.24 7.49
C ILE A 105 -1.34 20.36 8.52
N ILE A 106 -0.90 20.18 9.76
CA ILE A 106 -1.05 21.16 10.83
C ILE A 106 -0.32 22.48 10.51
N GLU A 107 0.85 22.43 9.87
CA GLU A 107 1.60 23.63 9.47
C GLU A 107 0.97 24.37 8.28
N HIS A 108 0.15 23.68 7.47
CA HIS A 108 -0.50 24.23 6.28
C HIS A 108 -1.99 24.59 6.47
N THR A 109 -2.58 24.32 7.64
CA THR A 109 -3.91 24.80 8.08
C THR A 109 -3.82 26.02 8.96
#